data_AF-A0A0F6YNT8-F1
#
_entry.id   AF-A0A0F6YNT8-F1
#
_cell.length_a   1.000
_cell.length_b   1.000
_cell.length_c   1.000
_cell.angle_alpha   90.00
_cell.angle_beta   90.00
_cell.angle_gamma   90.00
#
_symmetry.space_group_name_H-M   'P 1'
#
loop_
_entity.id
_entity.type
_entity.pdbx_description
1 polymer ?
#
loop_
_entity_poly.entity_id
_entity_poly.type
_entity_poly.pdbx_seq_one_letter_code
_entity_poly.pdbx_strand_id
1 'polypeptide(L)'
;MKRSTFAQRLAETIAWCAPRAGIGDPRRSLRDPQLQPQLLARDRAQTVAWLVSRRDRRVRGEPIPPSTRPASGRLLVYFPDANLSCGAAELETDGFFDADNVPPWDTWISVHDRAHGCPSYGSMLVCWVPPALVELVDRGIDVNPEQCIVWIDALELDLDALWRAEVD
;
A
#
# COMPACT_ATOMS: atom_id res chain seq x y z
N MET A 1 1.04 17.81 16.69
CA MET A 1 1.74 16.51 16.49
C MET A 1 2.32 16.55 15.08
N LYS A 2 3.64 16.41 14.89
CA LYS A 2 4.23 16.45 13.54
C LYS A 2 3.66 15.29 12.71
N ARG A 3 3.26 15.56 11.46
CA ARG A 3 2.88 14.50 10.51
C ARG A 3 4.13 13.67 10.21
N SER A 4 3.98 12.34 10.17
CA SER A 4 5.07 11.46 9.72
C SER A 4 5.25 11.66 8.22
N THR A 5 6.51 11.77 7.77
CA THR A 5 6.86 11.88 6.35
C THR A 5 6.65 10.56 5.64
N PHE A 6 6.55 10.57 4.31
CA PHE A 6 6.48 9.35 3.51
C PHE A 6 7.62 8.37 3.86
N ALA A 7 8.87 8.85 3.95
CA ALA A 7 10.04 8.03 4.28
C ALA A 7 9.93 7.35 5.65
N GLN A 8 9.35 8.05 6.63
CA GLN A 8 9.09 7.48 7.96
C GLN A 8 8.01 6.40 7.89
N ARG A 9 6.90 6.66 7.18
CA ARG A 9 5.81 5.69 7.01
C ARG A 9 6.26 4.44 6.26
N LEU A 10 7.12 4.60 5.25
CA LEU A 10 7.71 3.49 4.52
C LEU A 10 8.56 2.62 5.46
N ALA A 11 9.43 3.22 6.27
CA ALA A 11 10.27 2.48 7.22
C ALA A 11 9.44 1.69 8.24
N GLU A 12 8.39 2.31 8.79
CA GLU A 12 7.45 1.66 9.71
C GLU A 12 6.67 0.53 9.03
N THR A 13 6.27 0.72 7.77
CA THR A 13 5.58 -0.31 6.97
C THR A 13 6.49 -1.51 6.75
N ILE A 14 7.76 -1.28 6.38
CA ILE A 14 8.77 -2.33 6.19
C ILE A 14 8.95 -3.10 7.50
N ALA A 15 9.20 -2.41 8.61
CA ALA A 15 9.44 -3.06 9.91
C ALA A 15 8.21 -3.84 10.42
N TRP A 16 7.01 -3.36 10.11
CA TRP A 16 5.77 -4.06 10.45
C TRP A 16 5.55 -5.30 9.57
N CYS A 17 5.64 -5.14 8.24
CA CYS A 17 5.21 -6.16 7.29
C CYS A 17 6.29 -7.22 7.04
N ALA A 18 7.58 -6.86 7.01
CA ALA A 18 8.66 -7.80 6.68
C ALA A 18 8.67 -9.10 7.52
N PRO A 19 8.53 -9.05 8.86
CA PRO A 19 8.50 -10.28 9.67
C PRO A 19 7.16 -11.03 9.61
N ARG A 20 6.11 -10.43 9.02
CA ARG A 20 4.75 -10.99 8.97
C ARG A 20 4.41 -11.59 7.61
N ALA A 21 5.06 -11.12 6.54
CA ALA A 21 4.80 -11.53 5.17
C ALA A 21 4.99 -13.04 4.98
N GLY A 22 3.89 -13.75 4.75
CA GLY A 22 3.88 -15.21 4.62
C GLY A 22 3.37 -15.63 3.25
N ILE A 23 4.24 -16.19 2.41
CA ILE A 23 3.87 -16.72 1.08
C ILE A 23 2.91 -17.92 1.19
N GLY A 24 2.89 -18.63 2.31
CA GLY A 24 1.97 -19.74 2.56
C GLY A 24 0.57 -19.33 3.04
N ASP A 25 0.36 -18.06 3.40
CA ASP A 25 -0.95 -17.51 3.77
C ASP A 25 -1.00 -16.00 3.42
N PRO A 26 -0.91 -15.64 2.12
CA PRO A 26 -0.90 -14.24 1.69
C PRO A 26 -2.22 -13.53 2.02
N ARG A 27 -3.33 -14.29 2.09
CA ARG A 27 -4.65 -13.78 2.48
C ARG A 27 -4.68 -13.16 3.86
N ARG A 28 -3.99 -13.76 4.83
CA ARG A 28 -4.09 -13.35 6.25
C ARG A 28 -2.84 -12.70 6.81
N SER A 29 -1.68 -12.94 6.19
CA SER A 29 -0.38 -12.51 6.75
C SER A 29 -0.22 -10.99 6.96
N LEU A 30 -0.94 -10.17 6.17
CA LEU A 30 -0.83 -8.70 6.19
C LEU A 30 -2.18 -7.98 6.35
N ARG A 31 -3.13 -8.64 7.02
CA ARG A 31 -4.46 -8.10 7.34
C ARG A 31 -4.70 -8.13 8.84
N ASP A 32 -3.84 -7.46 9.61
CA ASP A 32 -3.98 -7.45 11.06
C ASP A 32 -5.36 -6.85 11.43
N PRO A 33 -6.23 -7.59 12.15
CA PRO A 33 -7.57 -7.11 12.47
C PRO A 33 -7.58 -5.80 13.27
N GLN A 34 -6.50 -5.48 13.96
CA GLN A 34 -6.38 -4.25 14.73
C GLN A 34 -6.01 -3.03 13.89
N LEU A 35 -5.58 -3.24 12.64
CA LEU A 35 -5.34 -2.20 11.62
C LEU A 35 -6.47 -2.14 10.59
N GLN A 36 -7.49 -2.99 10.71
CA GLN A 36 -8.59 -3.06 9.76
C GLN A 36 -9.28 -1.70 9.58
N PRO A 37 -9.34 -1.16 8.36
CA PRO A 37 -10.07 0.05 8.03
C PRO A 37 -11.55 -0.02 8.44
N GLN A 38 -12.12 1.10 8.89
CA GLN A 38 -13.55 1.17 9.17
C GLN A 38 -14.36 1.20 7.87
N LEU A 39 -15.32 0.29 7.73
CA LEU A 39 -16.20 0.15 6.55
C LEU A 39 -16.98 1.42 6.16
N LEU A 40 -17.15 2.38 7.07
CA LEU A 40 -17.91 3.61 6.84
C LEU A 40 -17.06 4.89 6.77
N ALA A 41 -15.74 4.75 6.71
CA ALA A 41 -14.87 5.92 6.59
C ALA A 41 -15.15 6.62 5.25
N ARG A 42 -15.66 7.85 5.32
CA ARG A 42 -16.02 8.65 4.14
C ARG A 42 -14.80 9.19 3.37
N ASP A 43 -13.65 9.17 4.03
CA ASP A 43 -12.43 9.80 3.55
C ASP A 43 -11.27 8.79 3.55
N ARG A 44 -10.75 8.52 2.35
CA ARG A 44 -9.61 7.60 2.14
C ARG A 44 -8.35 8.13 2.81
N ALA A 45 -8.09 9.44 2.76
CA ALA A 45 -6.94 10.07 3.40
C ALA A 45 -7.02 9.94 4.92
N GLN A 46 -8.20 10.17 5.51
CA GLN A 46 -8.40 9.96 6.93
C GLN A 46 -8.21 8.48 7.33
N THR A 47 -8.68 7.55 6.49
CA THR A 47 -8.54 6.11 6.71
C THR A 47 -7.08 5.69 6.74
N VAL A 48 -6.30 6.10 5.74
CA VAL A 48 -4.87 5.80 5.67
C VAL A 48 -4.11 6.47 6.82
N ALA A 49 -4.41 7.73 7.13
CA ALA A 49 -3.79 8.45 8.25
C ALA A 49 -4.06 7.77 9.61
N TRP A 50 -5.29 7.27 9.81
CA TRP A 50 -5.65 6.51 11.01
C TRP A 50 -4.86 5.19 11.09
N LEU A 51 -4.77 4.45 9.98
CA LEU A 51 -4.04 3.19 9.91
C LEU A 51 -2.55 3.39 10.19
N VAL A 52 -1.93 4.36 9.53
CA VAL A 52 -0.52 4.75 9.74
C VAL A 52 -0.28 5.07 11.22
N SER A 53 -1.15 5.88 11.83
CA SER A 53 -1.04 6.25 13.24
C SER A 53 -1.19 5.05 14.19
N ARG A 54 -2.00 4.06 13.82
CA ARG A 54 -2.19 2.81 14.56
C ARG A 54 -1.00 1.86 14.41
N ARG A 55 -0.37 1.83 13.23
CA ARG A 55 0.85 1.07 12.97
C ARG A 55 2.05 1.66 13.71
N ASP A 56 2.28 2.98 13.63
CA ASP A 56 3.33 3.69 14.38
C ASP A 56 3.33 3.26 15.85
N ARG A 57 2.16 3.38 16.51
CA ARG A 57 2.00 3.05 17.93
C ARG A 57 2.37 1.61 18.30
N ARG A 58 2.29 0.68 17.35
CA ARG A 58 2.58 -0.76 17.56
C ARG A 58 4.00 -1.15 17.21
N VAL A 59 4.59 -0.43 16.27
CA VAL A 59 6.00 -0.56 15.90
C VAL A 59 6.91 0.06 16.98
N ARG A 60 6.33 0.75 17.98
CA ARG A 60 7.07 1.36 19.11
C ARG A 60 7.98 0.37 19.83
N GLY A 61 9.27 0.57 19.55
CA GLY A 61 10.47 0.05 20.20
C GLY A 61 11.56 1.10 20.00
N GLU A 62 12.75 0.71 19.52
CA GLU A 62 13.76 1.69 19.11
C GLU A 62 13.28 2.57 17.94
N PRO A 63 13.75 3.83 17.82
CA PRO A 63 13.45 4.69 16.69
C PRO A 63 13.86 4.02 15.37
N ILE A 64 12.90 3.84 14.45
CA ILE A 64 13.21 3.33 13.11
C ILE A 64 13.66 4.52 12.25
N PRO A 65 14.87 4.47 11.67
CA PRO A 65 15.35 5.53 10.79
C PRO A 65 14.47 5.61 9.52
N PRO A 66 14.19 6.82 8.99
CA PRO A 66 13.46 6.98 7.75
C PRO A 66 14.11 6.20 6.60
N SER A 67 13.30 5.59 5.75
CA SER A 67 13.78 4.85 4.59
C SER A 67 13.54 5.61 3.30
N THR A 68 14.58 5.75 2.48
CA THR A 68 14.49 6.31 1.12
C THR A 68 14.31 5.23 0.06
N ARG A 69 14.33 3.95 0.43
CA ARG A 69 14.25 2.80 -0.48
C ARG A 69 13.35 1.70 0.08
N PRO A 70 12.71 0.88 -0.76
CA PRO A 70 11.75 -0.13 -0.30
C PRO A 70 12.39 -1.41 0.29
N ALA A 71 13.63 -1.39 0.79
CA ALA A 71 14.31 -2.53 1.45
C ALA A 71 14.13 -3.89 0.72
N SER A 72 14.48 -3.94 -0.56
CA SER A 72 14.31 -5.09 -1.48
C SER A 72 12.86 -5.50 -1.81
N GLY A 73 11.86 -4.88 -1.17
CA GLY A 73 10.47 -4.94 -1.62
C GLY A 73 10.20 -3.96 -2.75
N ARG A 74 8.93 -3.80 -3.12
CA ARG A 74 8.50 -2.90 -4.20
C ARG A 74 7.32 -2.04 -3.79
N LEU A 75 7.18 -0.87 -4.39
CA LEU A 75 6.05 0.02 -4.16
C LEU A 75 4.96 -0.26 -5.19
N LEU A 76 3.77 -0.54 -4.69
CA LEU A 76 2.57 -0.79 -5.48
C LEU A 76 1.65 0.43 -5.39
N VAL A 77 0.96 0.70 -6.49
CA VAL A 77 -0.11 1.67 -6.59
C VAL A 77 -1.43 0.96 -6.83
N TYR A 78 -2.47 1.34 -6.08
CA TYR A 78 -3.86 0.94 -6.29
C TYR A 78 -4.75 2.16 -6.58
N PHE A 79 -5.56 2.07 -7.64
CA PHE A 79 -6.54 3.07 -8.07
C PHE A 79 -7.97 2.61 -7.74
N PRO A 80 -8.51 2.93 -6.54
CA PRO A 80 -9.84 2.47 -6.13
C PRO A 80 -10.98 2.93 -7.05
N ASP A 81 -10.83 4.05 -7.76
CA ASP A 81 -11.84 4.58 -8.67
C ASP A 81 -11.82 3.92 -10.07
N ALA A 82 -10.85 3.05 -10.33
CA ALA A 82 -10.71 2.29 -11.58
C ALA A 82 -11.15 0.82 -11.44
N ASN A 83 -11.51 0.39 -10.23
CA ASN A 83 -11.84 -1.00 -9.92
C ASN A 83 -13.25 -1.41 -10.40
N LEU A 84 -13.36 -2.57 -11.04
CA LEU A 84 -14.58 -3.24 -11.52
C LEU A 84 -14.89 -4.55 -10.77
N SER A 85 -14.05 -4.94 -9.80
CA SER A 85 -14.29 -6.07 -8.88
C SER A 85 -14.50 -7.43 -9.57
N CYS A 86 -13.61 -7.79 -10.50
CA CYS A 86 -13.70 -9.06 -11.23
C CYS A 86 -13.17 -10.30 -10.46
N GLY A 87 -12.46 -10.13 -9.35
CA GLY A 87 -11.92 -11.21 -8.51
C GLY A 87 -10.75 -12.03 -9.11
N ALA A 88 -10.31 -11.72 -10.33
CA ALA A 88 -9.23 -12.46 -10.99
C ALA A 88 -7.90 -12.38 -10.21
N ALA A 89 -7.53 -11.17 -9.76
CA ALA A 89 -6.30 -10.97 -8.99
C ALA A 89 -6.38 -11.63 -7.60
N GLU A 90 -7.57 -11.77 -7.00
CA GLU A 90 -7.72 -12.51 -5.74
C GLU A 90 -7.31 -13.97 -5.92
N LEU A 91 -7.80 -14.61 -6.99
CA LEU A 91 -7.53 -16.02 -7.28
C LEU A 91 -6.04 -16.26 -7.54
N GLU A 92 -5.42 -15.46 -8.38
CA GLU A 92 -3.99 -15.62 -8.75
C GLU A 92 -3.03 -15.31 -7.60
N THR A 93 -3.48 -14.53 -6.63
CA THR A 93 -2.66 -14.12 -5.48
C THR A 93 -2.99 -14.83 -4.18
N ASP A 94 -3.79 -15.91 -4.24
CA ASP A 94 -4.28 -16.65 -3.08
C ASP A 94 -4.90 -15.73 -2.00
N GLY A 95 -5.48 -14.60 -2.43
CA GLY A 95 -6.09 -13.60 -1.56
C GLY A 95 -5.14 -12.51 -1.06
N PHE A 96 -3.92 -12.32 -1.58
CA PHE A 96 -3.16 -11.09 -1.30
C PHE A 96 -3.99 -9.87 -1.68
N PHE A 97 -4.45 -9.80 -2.92
CA PHE A 97 -5.55 -8.93 -3.31
C PHE A 97 -6.87 -9.55 -2.87
N ASP A 98 -7.83 -8.73 -2.43
CA ASP A 98 -9.20 -9.21 -2.23
C ASP A 98 -10.02 -9.14 -3.53
N ALA A 99 -11.31 -9.48 -3.43
CA ALA A 99 -12.23 -9.46 -4.56
C ALA A 99 -12.33 -8.09 -5.27
N ASP A 100 -12.00 -7.02 -4.57
CA ASP A 100 -12.01 -5.62 -5.04
C ASP A 100 -10.60 -5.13 -5.43
N ASN A 101 -9.67 -6.05 -5.67
CA ASN A 101 -8.25 -5.79 -5.95
C ASN A 101 -7.53 -5.02 -4.83
N VAL A 102 -8.10 -4.90 -3.63
CA VAL A 102 -7.55 -4.09 -2.56
C VAL A 102 -6.37 -4.83 -1.93
N PRO A 103 -5.17 -4.21 -1.89
CA PRO A 103 -4.01 -4.82 -1.23
C PRO A 103 -4.22 -4.87 0.29
N PRO A 104 -3.52 -5.77 1.02
CA PRO A 104 -3.67 -5.92 2.46
C PRO A 104 -3.41 -4.60 3.20
N TRP A 105 -4.28 -4.22 4.13
CA TRP A 105 -4.23 -2.88 4.73
C TRP A 105 -2.97 -2.59 5.55
N ASP A 106 -2.26 -3.62 6.02
CA ASP A 106 -0.98 -3.43 6.71
C ASP A 106 0.07 -2.77 5.80
N THR A 107 -0.04 -2.92 4.48
CA THR A 107 0.93 -2.42 3.49
C THR A 107 0.73 -0.95 3.13
N TRP A 108 -0.36 -0.31 3.56
CA TRP A 108 -0.74 1.02 3.11
C TRP A 108 0.19 2.11 3.68
N ILE A 109 0.73 2.98 2.83
CA ILE A 109 1.69 4.03 3.22
C ILE A 109 1.03 5.41 3.18
N SER A 110 0.38 5.73 2.06
CA SER A 110 -0.19 7.06 1.80
C SER A 110 -1.25 6.96 0.72
N VAL A 111 -2.14 7.94 0.67
CA VAL A 111 -3.07 8.14 -0.44
C VAL A 111 -2.93 9.57 -0.94
N HIS A 112 -2.98 9.74 -2.25
CA HIS A 112 -2.80 11.02 -2.92
C HIS A 112 -3.95 11.25 -3.88
N ASP A 113 -4.51 12.45 -3.89
CA ASP A 113 -5.47 12.86 -4.91
C ASP A 113 -4.71 13.28 -6.17
N ARG A 114 -5.20 12.86 -7.35
CA ARG A 114 -4.79 13.30 -8.70
C ARG A 114 -3.37 13.89 -8.78
N ALA A 115 -2.35 13.04 -8.73
CA ALA A 115 -0.99 13.44 -9.09
C ALA A 115 -0.89 13.72 -10.60
N HIS A 116 -0.12 14.73 -11.00
CA HIS A 116 0.23 14.94 -12.41
C HIS A 116 0.93 13.66 -12.95
N GLY A 117 0.50 13.16 -14.12
CA GLY A 117 1.01 11.92 -14.71
C GLY A 117 0.21 10.65 -14.34
N CYS A 118 -0.75 10.71 -13.42
CA CYS A 118 -1.70 9.62 -13.22
C CYS A 118 -2.77 9.59 -14.34
N PRO A 119 -3.26 8.39 -14.72
CA PRO A 119 -4.46 8.29 -15.54
C PRO A 119 -5.65 8.98 -14.84
N SER A 120 -6.68 9.38 -15.58
CA SER A 120 -7.75 10.31 -15.12
C SER A 120 -8.59 9.85 -13.92
N TYR A 121 -8.28 8.69 -13.34
CA TYR A 121 -8.87 8.13 -12.13
C TYR A 121 -8.49 8.97 -10.90
N GLY A 122 -9.36 8.96 -9.88
CA GLY A 122 -9.35 9.90 -8.76
C GLY A 122 -8.14 9.80 -7.84
N SER A 123 -8.28 9.05 -6.74
CA SER A 123 -7.23 8.93 -5.70
C SER A 123 -6.31 7.73 -5.95
N MET A 124 -5.07 7.81 -5.50
CA MET A 124 -4.03 6.79 -5.64
C MET A 124 -3.55 6.31 -4.27
N LEU A 125 -3.71 5.02 -3.96
CA LEU A 125 -3.19 4.40 -2.74
C LEU A 125 -1.79 3.81 -3.00
N VAL A 126 -0.79 4.26 -2.24
CA VAL A 126 0.58 3.73 -2.29
C VAL A 126 0.80 2.71 -1.20
N CYS A 127 1.29 1.53 -1.58
CA CYS A 127 1.53 0.37 -0.72
C CYS A 127 2.98 -0.11 -0.83
N TRP A 128 3.47 -0.80 0.20
CA TRP A 128 4.73 -1.56 0.13
C TRP A 128 4.49 -3.06 0.07
N VAL A 129 4.99 -3.71 -0.97
CA VAL A 129 4.96 -5.17 -1.12
C VAL A 129 6.28 -5.76 -0.61
N PRO A 130 6.23 -6.65 0.40
CA PRO A 130 7.42 -7.35 0.89
C PRO A 130 8.09 -8.19 -0.20
N PRO A 131 9.43 -8.34 -0.19
CA PRO A 131 10.17 -9.08 -1.23
C PRO A 131 9.60 -10.48 -1.49
N ALA A 132 9.23 -11.20 -0.43
CA ALA A 132 8.70 -12.56 -0.51
C ALA A 132 7.35 -12.68 -1.24
N LEU A 133 6.63 -11.57 -1.45
CA LEU A 133 5.33 -11.53 -2.11
C LEU A 133 5.38 -10.85 -3.47
N VAL A 134 6.54 -10.35 -3.93
CA VAL A 134 6.65 -9.61 -5.20
C VAL A 134 6.20 -10.46 -6.38
N GLU A 135 6.73 -11.69 -6.52
CA GLU A 135 6.37 -12.58 -7.63
C GLU A 135 4.88 -13.00 -7.59
N LEU A 136 4.30 -13.09 -6.40
CA LEU A 136 2.86 -13.34 -6.23
C LEU A 136 2.05 -12.15 -6.75
N VAL A 137 2.46 -10.93 -6.38
CA VAL A 137 1.82 -9.70 -6.82
C VAL A 137 1.96 -9.47 -8.32
N ASP A 138 3.11 -9.79 -8.92
CA ASP A 138 3.31 -9.74 -10.37
C ASP A 138 2.23 -10.54 -11.11
N ARG A 139 1.96 -11.79 -10.68
CA ARG A 139 0.89 -12.61 -11.26
C ARG A 139 -0.49 -11.97 -11.14
N GLY A 140 -0.78 -11.35 -10.00
CA GLY A 140 -2.05 -10.65 -9.79
C GLY A 140 -2.23 -9.44 -10.72
N ILE A 141 -1.15 -8.69 -10.95
CA ILE A 141 -1.14 -7.56 -11.90
C ILE A 141 -1.34 -8.06 -13.34
N ASP A 142 -0.67 -9.14 -13.73
CA ASP A 142 -0.75 -9.70 -15.09
C ASP A 142 -2.17 -10.11 -15.50
N VAL A 143 -3.02 -10.48 -14.53
CA VAL A 143 -4.42 -10.86 -14.76
C VAL A 143 -5.43 -9.76 -14.44
N ASN A 144 -4.99 -8.53 -14.12
CA ASN A 144 -5.88 -7.41 -13.83
C ASN A 144 -6.11 -6.55 -15.09
N PRO A 145 -7.17 -6.80 -15.89
CA PRO A 145 -7.40 -6.08 -17.15
C PRO A 145 -7.76 -4.61 -16.93
N GLU A 146 -8.21 -4.26 -15.73
CA GLU A 146 -8.61 -2.91 -15.32
C GLU A 146 -7.39 -2.00 -15.09
N GLN A 147 -6.21 -2.60 -14.89
CA GLN A 147 -4.97 -1.91 -14.58
C GLN A 147 -5.10 -0.98 -13.36
N CYS A 148 -5.96 -1.35 -12.41
CA CYS A 148 -6.17 -0.61 -11.18
C CYS A 148 -5.09 -0.91 -10.13
N ILE A 149 -4.26 -1.94 -10.35
CA ILE A 149 -3.09 -2.28 -9.53
C ILE A 149 -1.84 -2.29 -10.42
N VAL A 150 -0.83 -1.48 -10.08
CA VAL A 150 0.39 -1.35 -10.89
C VAL A 150 1.62 -1.07 -10.02
N TRP A 151 2.79 -1.45 -10.50
CA TRP A 151 4.05 -1.03 -9.86
C TRP A 151 4.30 0.46 -10.07
N ILE A 152 4.80 1.14 -9.03
CA ILE A 152 5.01 2.60 -9.10
C ILE A 152 6.05 3.00 -10.16
N ASP A 153 7.00 2.12 -10.46
CA ASP A 153 8.07 2.33 -11.44
C ASP A 153 7.59 2.21 -12.90
N ALA A 154 6.40 1.63 -13.11
CA ALA A 154 5.74 1.61 -14.40
C ALA A 154 4.96 2.91 -14.69
N LEU A 155 4.83 3.79 -13.70
CA LEU A 155 4.15 5.08 -13.84
C LEU A 155 5.16 6.20 -14.04
N GLU A 156 4.84 7.15 -14.92
CA GLU A 156 5.60 8.39 -15.12
C GLU A 156 5.29 9.42 -14.01
N LEU A 157 5.43 9.03 -12.74
CA LEU A 157 5.18 9.89 -11.59
C LEU A 157 6.44 10.65 -11.16
N ASP A 158 6.26 11.89 -10.72
CA ASP A 158 7.27 12.61 -9.94
C ASP A 158 7.32 12.00 -8.52
N LEU A 159 8.16 10.97 -8.36
CA LEU A 159 8.39 10.31 -7.07
C LEU A 159 8.96 11.27 -6.02
N ASP A 160 9.71 12.29 -6.44
CA ASP A 160 10.23 13.30 -5.52
C ASP A 160 9.09 14.17 -4.99
N ALA A 161 8.07 14.49 -5.81
CA ALA A 161 6.86 15.15 -5.34
C ALA A 161 6.11 14.31 -4.29
N LEU A 162 6.00 12.99 -4.48
CA LEU A 162 5.41 12.09 -3.49
C LEU A 162 6.18 12.10 -2.16
N TRP A 163 7.52 12.20 -2.21
CA TRP A 163 8.34 12.32 -1.01
C TRP A 163 8.24 13.71 -0.34
N ARG A 164 8.03 14.77 -1.12
CA ARG A 164 7.97 16.17 -0.64
C ARG A 164 6.60 16.59 -0.12
N ALA A 165 5.50 16.04 -0.65
CA ALA A 165 4.12 16.47 -0.38
C ALA A 165 3.66 16.35 1.10
N GLU A 166 4.49 15.79 1.98
CA GLU A 166 4.15 15.60 3.40
C GLU A 166 5.08 16.34 4.39
N VAL A 167 5.84 17.33 3.90
CA VAL A 167 6.75 18.14 4.73
C VAL A 167 6.11 19.45 5.23
N ASP A 168 4.91 19.81 4.78
CA ASP A 168 4.16 21.01 5.19
C ASP A 168 2.97 20.72 6.14
#